data_AF-X1PRK5-F1
#
_entry.id   AF-X1PRK5-F1
#
_cell.length_a   1.000
_cell.length_b   1.000
_cell.length_c   1.000
_cell.angle_alpha   90.00
_cell.angle_beta   90.00
_cell.angle_gamma   90.00
#
_symmetry.space_group_name_H-M   'P 1'
#
loop_
_entity.id
_entity.type
_entity.pdbx_description
1 polymer ?
#
loop_
_entity_poly.entity_id
_entity_poly.type
_entity_poly.pdbx_seq_one_letter_code
_entity_poly.pdbx_strand_id
1 'polypeptide(L)' 'MEDGLNGFLVEPGNPKALAEAMEKILNDENLARRIGEANRKKIVGNYSLDKVVEKYLELYGKIVQSNWIINL' A
#
# COMPACT_ATOMS: atom_id res chain seq x y z
N MET A 1 -4.24 -1.92 3.56
CA MET A 1 -4.14 -3.38 3.32
C MET A 1 -5.53 -3.98 3.51
N GLU A 2 -5.80 -5.12 2.91
CA GLU A 2 -7.05 -5.88 3.03
C GLU A 2 -6.71 -7.25 3.63
N ASP A 3 -7.23 -7.51 4.82
CA ASP A 3 -6.92 -8.71 5.59
C ASP A 3 -7.32 -9.99 4.84
N GLY A 4 -6.44 -11.00 4.85
CA GLY A 4 -6.60 -12.27 4.13
C GLY A 4 -6.43 -12.19 2.60
N LEU A 5 -6.38 -10.98 2.03
CA LEU A 5 -6.29 -10.76 0.58
C LEU A 5 -4.86 -10.43 0.14
N ASN A 6 -4.20 -9.54 0.87
CA ASN A 6 -2.82 -9.13 0.58
C ASN A 6 -1.93 -9.18 1.83
N GLY A 7 -2.25 -10.05 2.78
CA GLY A 7 -1.50 -10.27 4.01
C GLY A 7 -2.44 -10.53 5.19
N PHE A 8 -1.85 -10.66 6.38
CA PHE A 8 -2.58 -10.80 7.63
C PHE A 8 -2.27 -9.60 8.52
N LEU A 9 -3.30 -8.94 9.02
CA LEU A 9 -3.13 -7.91 10.04
C LEU A 9 -3.08 -8.58 11.41
N VAL A 10 -2.08 -8.21 12.22
CA VAL A 10 -1.90 -8.71 13.58
C VAL A 10 -1.83 -7.54 14.54
N GLU A 11 -2.42 -7.71 15.71
CA GLU A 11 -2.36 -6.69 16.76
C GLU A 11 -0.92 -6.48 17.23
N PRO A 12 -0.47 -5.22 17.39
CA PRO A 12 0.84 -4.93 17.95
C PRO A 12 1.03 -5.59 19.32
N GLY A 13 2.21 -6.16 19.57
CA GLY A 13 2.52 -6.82 20.83
C GLY A 13 1.92 -8.22 21.00
N ASN A 14 1.33 -8.80 19.94
CA ASN A 14 0.84 -10.18 19.95
C ASN A 14 1.76 -11.13 19.14
N PRO A 15 2.84 -11.67 19.75
CA PRO A 15 3.78 -12.55 19.04
C PRO A 15 3.15 -13.87 18.62
N LYS A 16 2.13 -14.37 19.34
CA LYS A 16 1.44 -15.60 18.99
C LYS A 16 0.66 -15.45 17.68
N ALA A 17 -0.11 -14.37 17.54
CA ALA A 17 -0.84 -14.09 16.31
C ALA A 17 0.09 -13.89 15.11
N LEU A 18 1.25 -13.25 15.33
CA LEU A 18 2.28 -13.11 14.29
C LEU A 18 2.82 -14.48 13.85
N ALA A 19 3.18 -15.35 14.80
CA ALA A 19 3.67 -16.69 14.49
C ALA A 19 2.64 -17.52 13.71
N GLU A 20 1.38 -17.51 14.14
CA GLU A 20 0.29 -18.20 13.44
C GLU A 20 0.09 -17.69 12.00
N ALA A 21 0.18 -16.36 11.79
CA ALA A 21 0.11 -15.77 10.46
C ALA A 21 1.29 -16.16 9.58
N MET A 22 2.51 -16.19 10.14
CA MET A 22 3.71 -16.63 9.44
C MET A 22 3.63 -18.11 9.05
N GLU A 23 3.21 -18.99 9.97
CA GLU A 23 3.03 -20.42 9.70
C GLU A 23 2.03 -20.67 8.57
N LYS A 24 0.91 -19.94 8.52
CA LYS A 24 -0.05 -20.04 7.42
C LYS A 24 0.59 -19.75 6.07
N ILE A 25 1.41 -18.70 5.98
CA ILE A 25 2.08 -18.32 4.73
C ILE A 25 3.18 -19.32 4.36
N LEU A 26 3.98 -19.76 5.32
CA LEU A 26 5.11 -20.65 5.08
C LEU A 26 4.67 -22.07 4.69
N ASN A 27 3.51 -22.52 5.17
CA ASN A 27 2.99 -23.86 4.90
C ASN A 27 2.07 -23.94 3.66
N ASP A 28 1.72 -22.82 3.02
CA ASP A 28 0.88 -22.78 1.81
C ASP A 28 1.53 -21.90 0.73
N GLU A 29 2.24 -22.55 -0.20
CA GLU A 29 2.95 -21.90 -1.30
C GLU A 29 2.00 -21.13 -2.24
N ASN A 30 0.78 -21.65 -2.45
CA ASN A 30 -0.21 -20.98 -3.30
C ASN A 30 -0.71 -19.70 -2.65
N LEU A 31 -0.96 -19.73 -1.33
CA LEU A 31 -1.30 -18.55 -0.54
C LEU A 31 -0.17 -17.53 -0.59
N ALA A 32 1.07 -17.95 -0.36
CA ALA A 32 2.24 -17.09 -0.40
C ALA A 32 2.38 -16.37 -1.75
N ARG A 33 2.26 -17.12 -2.86
CA ARG A 33 2.32 -16.58 -4.21
C ARG A 33 1.19 -15.57 -4.47
N ARG A 34 -0.06 -15.93 -4.12
CA ARG A 34 -1.23 -15.06 -4.30
C ARG A 34 -1.07 -13.73 -3.55
N ILE A 35 -0.64 -13.79 -2.28
CA ILE A 35 -0.40 -12.59 -1.45
C ILE A 35 0.72 -11.74 -2.06
N GLY A 36 1.82 -12.35 -2.51
CA GLY A 36 2.95 -11.66 -3.13
C GLY A 36 2.57 -10.94 -4.41
N GLU A 37 1.89 -11.64 -5.33
CA GLU A 37 1.42 -11.08 -6.61
C GLU A 37 0.42 -9.94 -6.40
N ALA A 38 -0.56 -10.10 -5.51
CA ALA A 38 -1.55 -9.07 -5.19
C ALA A 38 -0.89 -7.80 -4.63
N ASN A 39 0.06 -7.94 -3.70
CA ASN A 39 0.81 -6.80 -3.16
C ASN A 39 1.68 -6.12 -4.22
N ARG A 40 2.41 -6.90 -5.02
CA ARG A 40 3.28 -6.34 -6.07
C ARG A 40 2.47 -5.51 -7.05
N LYS A 41 1.33 -6.02 -7.52
CA LYS A 41 0.43 -5.30 -8.43
C LYS A 41 -0.07 -3.99 -7.81
N LYS A 42 -0.47 -4.01 -6.54
CA LYS A 42 -0.97 -2.82 -5.81
C LYS A 42 0.13 -1.77 -5.61
N ILE A 43 1.33 -2.18 -5.21
CA ILE A 43 2.46 -1.27 -4.96
C ILE A 43 2.94 -0.62 -6.25
N VAL A 44 3.22 -1.42 -7.28
CA VAL A 44 3.71 -0.90 -8.57
C VAL A 44 2.70 0.05 -9.21
N GLY A 45 1.39 -0.24 -9.12
CA GLY A 45 0.36 0.60 -9.71
C GLY A 45 0.13 1.94 -9.01
N ASN A 46 0.31 2.00 -7.68
CA ASN A 46 -0.19 3.14 -6.88
C ASN A 46 0.88 3.90 -6.09
N TYR A 47 2.04 3.28 -5.86
CA TYR A 47 3.05 3.77 -4.91
C TYR A 47 4.46 3.85 -5.53
N SER A 48 4.59 3.84 -6.86
CA SER A 48 5.86 4.18 -7.51
C SER A 48 6.19 5.66 -7.31
N LEU A 49 7.48 6.00 -7.31
CA LEU A 49 7.93 7.39 -7.20
C LEU A 49 7.28 8.27 -8.27
N ASP A 50 7.20 7.77 -9.51
CA ASP A 50 6.57 8.48 -10.63
C ASP A 50 5.10 8.81 -10.34
N LYS A 51 4.35 7.86 -9.77
CA LYS A 51 2.94 8.07 -9.41
C LYS A 51 2.77 9.05 -8.25
N VAL A 52 3.72 9.05 -7.32
CA VAL A 52 3.75 10.03 -6.23
C VAL A 52 4.03 11.42 -6.79
N VAL A 53 5.06 11.58 -7.62
CA VAL A 53 5.42 12.84 -8.28
C VAL A 53 4.26 13.38 -9.11
N GLU A 54 3.61 12.54 -9.92
CA GLU A 54 2.43 12.90 -10.71
C GLU A 54 1.32 13.49 -9.84
N LYS A 55 0.97 12.84 -8.71
CA LYS A 55 -0.04 13.32 -7.76
C LYS A 55 0.34 14.67 -7.14
N TYR A 56 1.62 14.87 -6.79
CA TYR A 56 2.09 16.14 -6.24
C TYR A 56 2.06 17.26 -7.27
N LEU A 57 2.47 16.99 -8.52
CA LEU A 57 2.38 17.96 -9.62
C LEU A 57 0.93 18.36 -9.90
N GLU A 58 -0.01 17.41 -9.92
CA GLU A 58 -1.44 17.71 -10.04
C GLU A 58 -1.95 18.60 -8.90
N LEU A 59 -1.54 18.31 -7.66
CA LEU A 59 -1.90 19.11 -6.49
C LEU A 59 -1.35 20.53 -6.60
N TYR A 60 -0.06 20.69 -6.92
CA TYR A 60 0.56 22.00 -7.10
C TYR A 60 -0.09 22.77 -8.25
N GLY A 61 -0.38 22.11 -9.37
CA GLY A 61 -1.11 22.71 -10.49
C GLY A 61 -2.48 23.25 -10.06
N LYS A 62 -3.24 22.48 -9.27
CA LYS A 62 -4.54 22.93 -8.71
C LYS A 62 -4.38 24.14 -7.78
N ILE A 63 -3.37 24.16 -6.93
CA ILE A 63 -3.12 25.26 -6.00
C ILE A 63 -2.73 26.54 -6.76
N VAL A 64 -1.88 26.43 -7.79
CA VAL A 64 -1.43 27.57 -8.59
C VAL A 64 -2.56 28.13 -9.47
N GLN A 65 -3.42 27.27 -10.02
CA GLN A 65 -4.57 27.70 -10.83
C GLN A 65 -5.74 28.23 -9.98
N SER A 66 -5.86 27.75 -8.73
CA SER A 66 -6.77 28.35 -7.77
C SER A 66 -6.25 29.74 -7.42
N ASN A 67 -7.10 30.75 -7.51
CA ASN A 67 -6.78 32.19 -7.40
C ASN A 67 -6.27 32.66 -6.01
N TRP A 68 -5.64 31.77 -5.24
CA TRP A 68 -5.17 31.96 -3.87
C TRP A 68 -3.86 32.76 -3.78
N ILE A 69 -3.03 32.76 -4.83
CA ILE A 69 -1.73 33.46 -4.83
C ILE A 69 -1.81 34.82 -5.53
N ILE A 70 -2.80 35.06 -6.41
CA ILE A 70 -2.89 36.31 -7.20
C ILE A 70 -3.48 37.49 -6.36
N ASN A 71 -3.92 37.25 -5.12
CA ASN A 71 -4.52 38.26 -4.25
C ASN A 71 -3.68 38.63 -3.00
N LEU A 72 -2.38 38.30 -2.97
CA LEU A 72 -1.41 38.79 -1.99
C LEU A 72 -0.43 39.76 -2.66
#